data_AF-A0AAD0F6W6-F1
#
_entry.id   AF-A0AAD0F6W6-F1
#
_cell.length_a   1.000
_cell.length_b   1.000
_cell.length_c   1.000
_cell.angle_alpha   90.00
_cell.angle_beta   90.00
_cell.angle_gamma   90.00
#
_symmetry.space_group_name_H-M   'P 1'
#
loop_
_entity.id
_entity.type
_entity.pdbx_description
1 polymer ?
#
loop_
_entity_poly.entity_id
_entity_poly.type
_entity_poly.pdbx_seq_one_letter_code
_entity_poly.pdbx_strand_id
1 'polypeptide(L)'
;MTLPFVSQFAVAPVLANDIDTTVIDQQSANLALRVNFLPVLASISKTKNRPLTDFQWVSVEALQVQWLIGWFKRWFCHRDTILVKGEHEPEYFAATDNEPAKIVFAHGFFASALHEISHWCMAGQKRRLLNDFGYWYAPDGRNQQQQQQFEQVEILPQAIECLLTLACNKPFSVSKDNLFADFDTSQSTFEADVQAQAVKFWQTGQKLSTDAKVLLSQLTKLRPLPLTSFDISHNFIKVN
;
A
#
# COMPACT_ATOMS: atom_id res chain seq x y z
N MET A 1 -39.47 -4.85 8.41
CA MET A 1 -39.76 -5.74 7.26
C MET A 1 -38.41 -6.14 6.70
N THR A 2 -38.00 -7.36 7.01
CA THR A 2 -36.75 -8.00 6.60
C THR A 2 -36.79 -8.25 5.09
N LEU A 3 -35.77 -7.78 4.38
CA LEU A 3 -35.45 -8.25 3.03
C LEU A 3 -34.00 -8.73 2.98
N PRO A 4 -33.69 -9.76 2.18
CA PRO A 4 -32.64 -10.72 2.45
C PRO A 4 -31.28 -10.34 1.83
N PHE A 5 -30.27 -11.01 2.36
CA PHE A 5 -28.91 -11.16 1.86
C PHE A 5 -28.87 -11.45 0.34
N VAL A 6 -28.09 -10.65 -0.41
CA VAL A 6 -27.61 -11.03 -1.75
C VAL A 6 -26.12 -10.71 -1.84
N SER A 7 -25.31 -11.76 -1.68
CA SER A 7 -23.98 -11.84 -2.25
C SER A 7 -24.12 -11.83 -3.76
N GLN A 8 -23.56 -10.81 -4.45
CA GLN A 8 -23.25 -10.89 -5.88
C GLN A 8 -22.36 -9.73 -6.31
N PHE A 9 -21.10 -10.06 -6.62
CA PHE A 9 -20.25 -9.29 -7.51
C PHE A 9 -20.79 -9.43 -8.94
N ALA A 10 -21.40 -8.39 -9.50
CA ALA A 10 -21.74 -8.33 -10.93
C ALA A 10 -21.71 -6.88 -11.45
N VAL A 11 -21.03 -6.67 -12.59
CA VAL A 11 -20.75 -5.39 -13.25
C VAL A 11 -21.72 -5.20 -14.43
N ALA A 12 -22.26 -3.99 -14.63
CA ALA A 12 -22.97 -3.60 -15.85
C ALA A 12 -22.24 -2.42 -16.56
N PRO A 13 -22.22 -2.34 -17.90
CA PRO A 13 -21.42 -1.37 -18.67
C PRO A 13 -22.21 -0.10 -19.00
N VAL A 14 -21.56 1.08 -19.00
CA VAL A 14 -22.09 2.33 -19.56
C VAL A 14 -21.02 2.99 -20.44
N LEU A 15 -21.49 3.49 -21.58
CA LEU A 15 -20.75 4.01 -22.73
C LEU A 15 -20.22 5.42 -22.50
N ALA A 16 -19.06 5.69 -23.09
CA ALA A 16 -18.35 6.97 -23.10
C ALA A 16 -19.02 8.02 -23.99
N ASN A 17 -18.81 9.31 -23.70
CA ASN A 17 -18.50 10.37 -24.67
C ASN A 17 -18.11 11.71 -24.01
N ASP A 18 -17.01 12.27 -24.53
CA ASP A 18 -16.70 13.68 -24.84
C ASP A 18 -16.10 14.70 -23.82
N ILE A 19 -14.78 14.94 -23.99
CA ILE A 19 -13.98 16.19 -24.17
C ILE A 19 -14.14 17.38 -23.16
N ASP A 20 -13.07 17.79 -22.46
CA ASP A 20 -12.12 18.86 -22.90
C ASP A 20 -11.17 19.29 -21.75
N THR A 21 -9.90 19.38 -22.10
CA THR A 21 -8.76 19.78 -21.29
C THR A 21 -8.58 21.30 -21.33
N THR A 22 -8.39 21.96 -20.18
CA THR A 22 -7.40 23.04 -19.99
C THR A 22 -7.46 23.70 -18.61
N VAL A 23 -6.27 24.05 -18.10
CA VAL A 23 -5.96 24.98 -16.99
C VAL A 23 -5.98 24.40 -15.57
N ILE A 24 -4.81 23.96 -15.09
CA ILE A 24 -4.49 24.07 -13.66
C ILE A 24 -3.21 24.89 -13.50
N ASP A 25 -3.47 26.04 -12.90
CA ASP A 25 -2.65 27.21 -12.67
C ASP A 25 -1.69 27.03 -11.48
N GLN A 26 -0.65 27.85 -11.52
CA GLN A 26 0.65 27.83 -10.85
C GLN A 26 0.63 28.09 -9.32
N GLN A 27 -0.46 27.75 -8.61
CA GLN A 27 -0.60 28.12 -7.19
C GLN A 27 -0.08 27.08 -6.18
N SER A 28 0.20 25.84 -6.58
CA SER A 28 0.74 24.81 -5.66
C SER A 28 2.24 24.95 -5.37
N ALA A 29 2.96 25.81 -6.11
CA ALA A 29 4.42 25.95 -5.99
C ALA A 29 4.89 26.82 -4.80
N ASN A 30 4.02 27.68 -4.28
CA ASN A 30 4.45 28.71 -3.31
C ASN A 30 4.40 28.28 -1.83
N LEU A 31 3.83 27.11 -1.50
CA LEU A 31 3.83 26.61 -0.13
C LEU A 31 5.06 25.74 0.20
N ALA A 32 5.78 25.26 -0.82
CA ALA A 32 6.99 24.44 -0.65
C ALA A 32 8.26 25.25 -0.27
N LEU A 33 8.17 26.58 -0.18
CA LEU A 33 9.32 27.48 -0.05
C LEU A 33 9.70 27.86 1.39
N ARG A 34 9.00 27.36 2.43
CA ARG A 34 9.33 27.70 3.83
C ARG A 34 10.14 26.68 4.61
N VAL A 35 10.53 25.57 3.99
CA VAL A 35 11.51 24.64 4.58
C VAL A 35 12.47 24.22 3.48
N ASN A 36 13.76 24.51 3.64
CA ASN A 36 14.82 24.26 2.66
C ASN A 36 15.02 22.75 2.37
N PHE A 37 14.10 22.12 1.62
CA PHE A 37 14.16 20.69 1.24
C PHE A 37 14.68 20.43 -0.19
N LEU A 38 14.84 21.48 -1.00
CA LEU A 38 15.31 21.37 -2.39
C LEU A 38 16.71 20.71 -2.56
N PRO A 39 17.71 20.90 -1.67
CA PRO A 39 19.02 20.25 -1.84
C PRO A 39 18.98 18.74 -1.55
N VAL A 40 18.07 18.29 -0.68
CA VAL A 40 17.95 16.89 -0.24
C VAL A 40 17.36 16.02 -1.36
N LEU A 41 16.32 16.51 -2.05
CA LEU A 41 15.68 15.82 -3.16
C LEU A 41 16.62 15.62 -4.37
N ALA A 42 17.47 16.61 -4.65
CA ALA A 42 18.46 16.52 -5.73
C ALA A 42 19.57 15.47 -5.46
N SER A 43 19.87 15.22 -4.18
CA SER A 43 20.82 14.18 -3.76
C SER A 43 20.17 12.77 -3.80
N ILE A 44 18.88 12.66 -3.46
CA ILE A 44 18.10 11.41 -3.48
C ILE A 44 17.99 10.81 -4.90
N SER A 45 17.97 11.65 -5.94
CA SER A 45 17.85 11.17 -7.34
C SER A 45 19.13 10.57 -7.93
N LYS A 46 20.29 10.66 -7.25
CA LYS A 46 21.61 10.31 -7.82
C LYS A 46 22.24 9.02 -7.27
N THR A 47 21.55 8.25 -6.43
CA THR A 47 22.17 7.16 -5.66
C THR A 47 22.03 5.81 -6.37
N LYS A 48 23.15 5.27 -6.86
CA LYS A 48 23.26 3.86 -7.26
C LYS A 48 23.35 3.00 -5.98
N ASN A 49 22.40 2.10 -5.78
CA ASN A 49 22.41 0.97 -4.81
C ASN A 49 23.08 1.26 -3.44
N ARG A 50 22.75 2.37 -2.77
CA ARG A 50 23.18 2.58 -1.38
C ARG A 50 22.07 2.12 -0.43
N PRO A 51 22.42 1.47 0.70
CA PRO A 51 21.46 1.14 1.74
C PRO A 51 20.64 2.35 2.18
N LEU A 52 19.34 2.17 2.45
CA LEU A 52 18.51 3.24 3.01
C LEU A 52 19.09 3.77 4.34
N THR A 53 19.67 2.90 5.15
CA THR A 53 20.27 3.23 6.44
C THR A 53 21.39 4.27 6.37
N ASP A 54 22.00 4.47 5.20
CA ASP A 54 23.10 5.43 5.01
C ASP A 54 22.60 6.89 4.95
N PHE A 55 21.29 7.10 4.89
CA PHE A 55 20.71 8.42 4.73
C PHE A 55 20.09 8.94 6.03
N GLN A 56 20.51 10.12 6.47
CA GLN A 56 19.97 10.78 7.66
C GLN A 56 18.45 11.03 7.60
N TRP A 57 17.87 11.13 6.40
CA TRP A 57 16.41 11.31 6.26
C TRP A 57 15.61 10.08 6.73
N VAL A 58 16.22 8.90 6.84
CA VAL A 58 15.55 7.68 7.29
C VAL A 58 15.11 7.76 8.75
N SER A 59 15.55 8.73 9.55
CA SER A 59 14.97 8.94 10.89
C SER A 59 13.69 9.80 10.90
N VAL A 60 13.33 10.42 9.77
CA VAL A 60 12.21 11.37 9.68
C VAL A 60 11.10 10.80 8.80
N GLU A 61 9.96 10.44 9.38
CA GLU A 61 8.86 9.77 8.66
C GLU A 61 8.36 10.55 7.44
N ALA A 62 8.16 11.86 7.57
CA ALA A 62 7.72 12.70 6.47
C ALA A 62 8.67 12.63 5.26
N LEU A 63 9.98 12.50 5.50
CA LEU A 63 10.97 12.34 4.44
C LEU A 63 10.98 10.93 3.85
N GLN A 64 10.73 9.90 4.66
CA GLN A 64 10.56 8.54 4.15
C GLN A 64 9.37 8.43 3.21
N VAL A 65 8.25 9.07 3.58
CA VAL A 65 7.04 9.11 2.75
C VAL A 65 7.29 9.88 1.45
N GLN A 66 7.91 11.05 1.53
CA GLN A 66 8.26 11.83 0.34
C GLN A 66 9.20 11.04 -0.60
N TRP A 67 10.16 10.32 -0.03
CA TRP A 67 11.04 9.42 -0.77
C TRP A 67 10.24 8.32 -1.49
N LEU A 68 9.34 7.65 -0.77
CA LEU A 68 8.53 6.56 -1.35
C LEU A 68 7.63 7.07 -2.48
N ILE A 69 6.97 8.22 -2.32
CA ILE A 69 6.16 8.84 -3.38
C ILE A 69 7.00 9.10 -4.65
N GLY A 70 8.18 9.70 -4.48
CA GLY A 70 9.06 10.02 -5.61
C GLY A 70 9.56 8.76 -6.34
N TRP A 71 9.94 7.73 -5.59
CA TRP A 71 10.44 6.49 -6.17
C TRP A 71 9.33 5.61 -6.75
N PHE A 72 8.15 5.58 -6.13
CA PHE A 72 6.97 4.92 -6.69
C PHE A 72 6.67 5.47 -8.08
N LYS A 73 6.58 6.81 -8.22
CA LYS A 73 6.39 7.48 -9.51
C LYS A 73 7.45 7.08 -10.54
N ARG A 74 8.71 6.91 -10.12
CA ARG A 74 9.81 6.53 -11.01
C ARG A 74 9.75 5.05 -11.42
N TRP A 75 9.49 4.15 -10.49
CA TRP A 75 9.43 2.71 -10.75
C TRP A 75 8.18 2.33 -11.56
N PHE A 76 7.08 3.05 -11.37
CA PHE A 76 5.80 2.81 -12.00
C PHE A 76 5.38 3.92 -12.96
N CYS A 77 6.34 4.63 -13.57
CA CYS A 77 6.06 5.68 -14.55
C CYS A 77 5.23 5.20 -15.76
N HIS A 78 5.19 3.89 -16.01
CA HIS A 78 4.41 3.23 -17.06
C HIS A 78 3.00 2.81 -16.63
N ARG A 79 2.61 3.00 -15.35
CA ARG A 79 1.34 2.52 -14.78
C ARG A 79 0.27 3.60 -14.62
N ASP A 80 0.52 4.82 -15.05
CA ASP A 80 -0.39 5.97 -14.90
C ASP A 80 -1.11 6.02 -13.53
N THR A 81 -0.35 5.73 -12.49
CA THR A 81 -0.82 5.68 -11.10
C THR A 81 0.16 6.49 -10.25
N ILE A 82 -0.37 7.36 -9.40
CA ILE A 82 0.41 8.17 -8.46
C ILE A 82 0.09 7.80 -7.02
N LEU A 83 1.07 7.98 -6.13
CA LEU A 83 0.91 7.82 -4.69
C LEU A 83 0.72 9.20 -4.06
N VAL A 84 -0.33 9.36 -3.26
CA VAL A 84 -0.76 10.65 -2.72
C VAL A 84 -0.95 10.53 -1.21
N LYS A 85 -0.36 11.47 -0.44
CA LYS A 85 -0.64 11.58 0.99
C LYS A 85 -2.03 12.21 1.18
N GLY A 86 -2.94 11.46 1.80
CA GLY A 86 -4.24 11.96 2.28
C GLY A 86 -4.19 12.39 3.75
N GLU A 87 -5.26 13.05 4.18
CA GLU A 87 -5.42 13.53 5.57
C GLU A 87 -6.29 12.60 6.43
N HIS A 88 -7.26 11.92 5.81
CA HIS A 88 -8.29 11.13 6.47
C HIS A 88 -8.21 9.67 6.05
N GLU A 89 -9.22 9.15 5.36
CA GLU A 89 -9.30 7.75 4.96
C GLU A 89 -8.42 7.46 3.74
N PRO A 90 -7.85 6.25 3.66
CA PRO A 90 -7.24 5.77 2.44
C PRO A 90 -8.31 5.51 1.38
N GLU A 91 -7.99 5.78 0.12
CA GLU A 91 -8.89 5.50 -1.00
C GLU A 91 -8.08 5.32 -2.29
N TYR A 92 -8.50 4.36 -3.11
CA TYR A 92 -8.04 4.26 -4.49
C TYR A 92 -9.01 4.96 -5.44
N PHE A 93 -8.51 5.98 -6.14
CA PHE A 93 -9.23 6.59 -7.25
C PHE A 93 -8.75 5.98 -8.55
N ALA A 94 -9.67 5.42 -9.33
CA ALA A 94 -9.37 4.99 -10.68
C ALA A 94 -8.96 6.18 -11.54
N ALA A 95 -8.19 5.92 -12.59
CA ALA A 95 -7.85 6.95 -13.55
C ALA A 95 -9.12 7.52 -14.21
N THR A 96 -9.11 8.82 -14.44
CA THR A 96 -10.11 9.53 -15.24
C THR A 96 -9.45 10.07 -16.50
N ASP A 97 -10.22 10.64 -17.42
CA ASP A 97 -9.67 11.23 -18.64
C ASP A 97 -8.66 12.36 -18.36
N ASN A 98 -8.78 13.02 -17.20
CA ASN A 98 -7.98 14.19 -16.84
C ASN A 98 -6.95 13.94 -15.75
N GLU A 99 -7.03 12.82 -15.03
CA GLU A 99 -6.19 12.53 -13.89
C GLU A 99 -5.74 11.07 -13.86
N PRO A 100 -4.46 10.80 -13.53
CA PRO A 100 -3.98 9.45 -13.32
C PRO A 100 -4.71 8.82 -12.13
N ALA A 101 -4.67 7.48 -12.06
CA ALA A 101 -5.14 6.78 -10.88
C ALA A 101 -4.37 7.22 -9.63
N LYS A 102 -5.01 7.27 -8.48
CA LYS A 102 -4.41 7.74 -7.22
C LYS A 102 -4.55 6.66 -6.17
N ILE A 103 -3.42 6.31 -5.55
CA ILE A 103 -3.38 5.55 -4.31
C ILE A 103 -3.26 6.59 -3.20
N VAL A 104 -4.35 6.87 -2.48
CA VAL A 104 -4.37 7.81 -1.36
C VAL A 104 -4.20 7.02 -0.07
N PHE A 105 -3.17 7.35 0.71
CA PHE A 105 -2.90 6.71 2.00
C PHE A 105 -3.07 7.71 3.16
N ALA A 106 -3.47 7.20 4.32
CA ALA A 106 -3.88 8.01 5.46
C ALA A 106 -2.69 8.58 6.26
N HIS A 107 -2.93 9.76 6.85
CA HIS A 107 -2.13 10.37 7.92
C HIS A 107 -0.63 10.61 7.67
N GLY A 108 -0.13 10.35 6.46
CA GLY A 108 1.29 10.51 6.16
C GLY A 108 2.18 9.46 6.83
N PHE A 109 1.65 8.29 7.19
CA PHE A 109 2.45 7.20 7.75
C PHE A 109 3.07 6.34 6.66
N PHE A 110 4.34 5.97 6.86
CA PHE A 110 5.06 5.14 5.87
C PHE A 110 4.44 3.75 5.74
N ALA A 111 3.99 3.16 6.86
CA ALA A 111 3.30 1.88 6.87
C ALA A 111 1.98 1.95 6.09
N SER A 112 1.17 2.99 6.31
CA SER A 112 -0.07 3.21 5.54
C SER A 112 0.19 3.29 4.04
N ALA A 113 1.24 3.99 3.60
CA ALA A 113 1.61 4.02 2.19
C ALA A 113 1.96 2.63 1.63
N LEU A 114 2.69 1.79 2.38
CA LEU A 114 3.00 0.42 1.96
C LEU A 114 1.76 -0.48 1.94
N HIS A 115 0.85 -0.30 2.89
CA HIS A 115 -0.43 -1.01 2.94
C HIS A 115 -1.25 -0.76 1.67
N GLU A 116 -1.47 0.51 1.31
CA GLU A 116 -2.23 0.86 0.11
C GLU A 116 -1.58 0.40 -1.19
N ILE A 117 -0.25 0.48 -1.28
CA ILE A 117 0.49 -0.07 -2.43
C ILE A 117 0.28 -1.60 -2.52
N SER A 118 0.20 -2.29 -1.39
CA SER A 118 -0.01 -3.75 -1.34
C SER A 118 -1.40 -4.12 -1.88
N HIS A 119 -2.43 -3.37 -1.52
CA HIS A 119 -3.77 -3.49 -2.11
C HIS A 119 -3.75 -3.25 -3.62
N TRP A 120 -3.12 -2.16 -4.05
CA TRP A 120 -2.98 -1.86 -5.47
C TRP A 120 -2.24 -2.95 -6.23
N CYS A 121 -1.19 -3.53 -5.64
CA CYS A 121 -0.46 -4.66 -6.21
C CYS A 121 -1.33 -5.91 -6.36
N MET A 122 -2.27 -6.15 -5.45
CA MET A 122 -3.23 -7.27 -5.54
C MET A 122 -4.35 -7.02 -6.55
N ALA A 123 -4.74 -5.76 -6.76
CA ALA A 123 -5.77 -5.39 -7.71
C ALA A 123 -5.32 -5.63 -9.16
N GLY A 124 -6.01 -6.54 -9.86
CA GLY A 124 -5.79 -6.77 -11.29
C GLY A 124 -6.25 -5.58 -12.16
N GLN A 125 -5.89 -5.61 -13.45
CA GLN A 125 -6.19 -4.52 -14.39
C GLN A 125 -7.66 -4.07 -14.38
N LYS A 126 -8.61 -5.00 -14.41
CA LYS A 126 -10.05 -4.68 -14.38
C LYS A 126 -10.49 -3.99 -13.08
N ARG A 127 -9.89 -4.38 -11.96
CA ARG A 127 -10.19 -3.84 -10.63
C ARG A 127 -9.66 -2.42 -10.49
N ARG A 128 -8.48 -2.13 -11.05
CA ARG A 128 -7.90 -0.77 -11.11
C ARG A 128 -8.68 0.23 -11.98
N LEU A 129 -9.76 -0.19 -12.64
CA LEU A 129 -10.69 0.70 -13.32
C LEU A 129 -11.84 1.17 -12.41
N LEU A 130 -11.89 0.70 -11.17
CA LEU A 130 -12.95 1.00 -10.21
C LEU A 130 -12.33 1.68 -8.99
N ASN A 131 -13.01 2.69 -8.45
CA ASN A 131 -12.65 3.26 -7.15
C ASN A 131 -12.67 2.15 -6.07
N ASP A 132 -11.71 2.21 -5.15
CA ASP A 132 -11.44 1.16 -4.14
C ASP A 132 -11.41 -0.25 -4.69
N PHE A 133 -10.98 -0.38 -5.95
CA PHE A 133 -10.94 -1.63 -6.68
C PHE A 133 -12.32 -2.31 -6.79
N GLY A 134 -13.41 -1.60 -6.51
CA GLY A 134 -14.76 -2.15 -6.38
C GLY A 134 -14.93 -3.09 -5.18
N TYR A 135 -14.13 -2.91 -4.12
CA TYR A 135 -14.40 -3.49 -2.81
C TYR A 135 -15.39 -2.62 -2.03
N TRP A 136 -16.06 -3.22 -1.06
CA TRP A 136 -17.00 -2.52 -0.19
C TRP A 136 -16.30 -2.22 1.13
N TYR A 137 -16.46 -0.99 1.62
CA TYR A 137 -15.99 -0.60 2.95
C TYR A 137 -16.86 -1.26 4.03
N ALA A 138 -16.20 -1.83 5.03
CA ALA A 138 -16.85 -2.29 6.26
C ALA A 138 -16.33 -1.41 7.40
N PRO A 139 -17.19 -0.62 8.07
CA PRO A 139 -16.76 0.25 9.15
C PRO A 139 -16.26 -0.56 10.35
N ASP A 140 -15.55 0.13 11.24
CA ASP A 140 -15.12 -0.38 12.55
C ASP A 140 -16.32 -0.88 13.39
N GLY A 141 -16.06 -1.74 14.38
CA GLY A 141 -17.10 -2.41 15.18
C GLY A 141 -17.65 -3.67 14.51
N ARG A 142 -16.82 -4.32 13.69
CA ARG A 142 -17.16 -5.60 13.04
C ARG A 142 -17.33 -6.68 14.11
N ASN A 143 -18.38 -7.50 13.99
CA ASN A 143 -18.52 -8.68 14.84
C ASN A 143 -17.51 -9.78 14.45
N GLN A 144 -17.42 -10.85 15.25
CA GLN A 144 -16.47 -11.94 15.03
C GLN A 144 -16.54 -12.55 13.62
N GLN A 145 -17.74 -12.77 13.06
CA GLN A 145 -17.89 -13.34 11.73
C GLN A 145 -17.41 -12.38 10.62
N GLN A 146 -17.72 -11.09 10.76
CA GLN A 146 -17.25 -10.05 9.84
C GLN A 146 -15.74 -9.87 9.92
N GLN A 147 -15.17 -9.95 11.12
CA GLN A 147 -13.71 -9.90 11.32
C GLN A 147 -13.03 -11.09 10.63
N GLN A 148 -13.57 -12.31 10.76
CA GLN A 148 -13.03 -13.47 10.05
C GLN A 148 -13.06 -13.27 8.53
N GLN A 149 -14.15 -12.72 7.98
CA GLN A 149 -14.24 -12.42 6.55
C GLN A 149 -13.21 -11.38 6.10
N PHE A 150 -12.98 -10.35 6.91
CA PHE A 150 -11.93 -9.35 6.68
C PHE A 150 -10.54 -9.99 6.70
N GLU A 151 -10.21 -10.74 7.75
CA GLU A 151 -8.91 -11.40 7.89
C GLU A 151 -8.61 -12.29 6.68
N GLN A 152 -9.60 -13.02 6.17
CA GLN A 152 -9.42 -13.86 4.98
C GLN A 152 -9.03 -13.08 3.71
N VAL A 153 -9.59 -11.88 3.50
CA VAL A 153 -9.25 -11.07 2.32
C VAL A 153 -7.95 -10.28 2.50
N GLU A 154 -7.57 -9.99 3.75
CA GLU A 154 -6.36 -9.26 4.13
C GLU A 154 -5.08 -10.12 4.13
N ILE A 155 -5.18 -11.44 4.13
CA ILE A 155 -3.99 -12.32 4.13
C ILE A 155 -3.05 -11.99 2.97
N LEU A 156 -3.58 -11.77 1.76
CA LEU A 156 -2.73 -11.52 0.59
C LEU A 156 -2.14 -10.10 0.58
N PRO A 157 -2.91 -9.01 0.77
CA PRO A 157 -2.35 -7.66 0.90
C PRO A 157 -1.31 -7.56 2.01
N GLN A 158 -1.60 -8.03 3.23
CA GLN A 158 -0.68 -7.89 4.36
C GLN A 158 0.56 -8.80 4.24
N ALA A 159 0.47 -9.91 3.50
CA ALA A 159 1.67 -10.70 3.17
C ALA A 159 2.60 -9.96 2.18
N ILE A 160 2.05 -9.18 1.25
CA ILE A 160 2.85 -8.30 0.38
C ILE A 160 3.44 -7.16 1.23
N GLU A 161 2.62 -6.52 2.06
CA GLU A 161 3.03 -5.44 2.94
C GLU A 161 4.18 -5.84 3.85
N CYS A 162 4.11 -7.06 4.43
CA CYS A 162 5.20 -7.66 5.19
C CYS A 162 6.50 -7.67 4.38
N LEU A 163 6.49 -8.24 3.17
CA LEU A 163 7.70 -8.33 2.34
C LEU A 163 8.25 -6.94 1.97
N LEU A 164 7.39 -5.97 1.66
CA LEU A 164 7.80 -4.60 1.33
C LEU A 164 8.38 -3.86 2.54
N THR A 165 7.77 -4.05 3.72
CA THR A 165 8.20 -3.46 4.99
C THR A 165 9.57 -3.99 5.40
N LEU A 166 9.74 -5.31 5.32
CA LEU A 166 11.03 -5.95 5.56
C LEU A 166 12.06 -5.56 4.51
N ALA A 167 11.67 -5.39 3.25
CA ALA A 167 12.57 -4.87 2.21
C ALA A 167 13.07 -3.46 2.53
N CYS A 168 12.29 -2.66 3.26
CA CYS A 168 12.67 -1.34 3.78
C CYS A 168 13.46 -1.39 5.11
N ASN A 169 13.79 -2.58 5.62
CA ASN A 169 14.45 -2.78 6.92
C ASN A 169 13.67 -2.21 8.12
N LYS A 170 12.33 -2.38 8.10
CA LYS A 170 11.41 -1.99 9.17
C LYS A 170 10.71 -3.23 9.75
N PRO A 171 10.32 -3.23 11.03
CA PRO A 171 9.51 -4.30 11.60
C PRO A 171 8.09 -4.26 11.03
N PHE A 172 7.42 -5.41 11.00
CA PHE A 172 6.05 -5.55 10.50
C PHE A 172 5.14 -6.16 11.58
N SER A 173 3.90 -5.69 11.63
CA SER A 173 2.83 -6.23 12.44
C SER A 173 1.54 -6.21 11.64
N VAL A 174 0.73 -7.27 11.74
CA VAL A 174 -0.57 -7.31 11.06
C VAL A 174 -1.51 -6.24 11.64
N SER A 175 -2.30 -5.61 10.77
CA SER A 175 -3.38 -4.72 11.16
C SER A 175 -4.70 -5.48 11.15
N LYS A 176 -5.36 -5.59 12.31
CA LYS A 176 -6.71 -6.17 12.40
C LYS A 176 -7.80 -5.16 12.07
N ASP A 177 -7.46 -3.87 12.04
CA ASP A 177 -8.34 -2.73 11.66
C ASP A 177 -9.73 -2.73 12.35
N ASN A 178 -9.80 -3.09 13.62
CA ASN A 178 -11.06 -3.17 14.37
C ASN A 178 -10.84 -2.67 15.79
N LEU A 179 -10.80 -1.34 15.97
CA LEU A 179 -10.44 -0.71 17.23
C LEU A 179 -11.54 -0.87 18.28
N PHE A 180 -12.79 -1.06 17.86
CA PHE A 180 -13.96 -1.22 18.74
C PHE A 180 -14.47 -2.67 18.85
N ALA A 181 -13.64 -3.66 18.50
CA ALA A 181 -13.98 -5.08 18.67
C ALA A 181 -14.31 -5.42 20.14
N ASP A 182 -15.44 -6.09 20.37
CA ASP A 182 -15.92 -6.50 21.70
C ASP A 182 -15.86 -8.03 21.93
N PHE A 183 -15.17 -8.76 21.05
CA PHE A 183 -15.04 -10.21 21.08
C PHE A 183 -13.59 -10.66 21.25
N ASP A 184 -13.43 -11.92 21.69
CA ASP A 184 -12.11 -12.51 21.87
C ASP A 184 -11.40 -12.74 20.53
N THR A 185 -10.22 -12.13 20.36
CA THR A 185 -9.36 -12.28 19.18
C THR A 185 -8.15 -13.17 19.42
N SER A 186 -8.00 -13.76 20.62
CA SER A 186 -6.85 -14.58 21.01
C SER A 186 -6.70 -15.85 20.18
N GLN A 187 -7.80 -16.34 19.60
CA GLN A 187 -7.81 -17.53 18.74
C GLN A 187 -7.64 -17.21 17.25
N SER A 188 -7.47 -15.94 16.86
CA SER A 188 -7.26 -15.59 15.46
C SER A 188 -5.93 -16.15 14.95
N THR A 189 -5.99 -16.86 13.82
CA THR A 189 -4.80 -17.39 13.12
C THR A 189 -4.20 -16.37 12.15
N PHE A 190 -4.78 -15.17 12.05
CA PHE A 190 -4.51 -14.21 10.99
C PHE A 190 -3.03 -13.86 10.84
N GLU A 191 -2.32 -13.60 11.94
CA GLU A 191 -0.88 -13.32 11.91
C GLU A 191 -0.07 -14.48 11.34
N ALA A 192 -0.37 -15.71 11.78
CA ALA A 192 0.29 -16.91 11.30
C ALA A 192 -0.04 -17.18 9.81
N ASP A 193 -1.27 -16.88 9.38
CA ASP A 193 -1.71 -17.03 7.99
C ASP A 193 -0.99 -16.02 7.07
N VAL A 194 -0.86 -14.75 7.51
CA VAL A 194 -0.09 -13.72 6.81
C VAL A 194 1.39 -14.11 6.72
N GLN A 195 1.98 -14.59 7.81
CA GLN A 195 3.37 -15.06 7.85
C GLN A 195 3.60 -16.22 6.89
N ALA A 196 2.76 -17.26 6.94
CA ALA A 196 2.86 -18.41 6.05
C ALA A 196 2.73 -17.98 4.58
N GLN A 197 1.84 -17.05 4.29
CA GLN A 197 1.64 -16.53 2.94
C GLN A 197 2.82 -15.65 2.47
N ALA A 198 3.43 -14.84 3.35
CA ALA A 198 4.62 -14.06 3.03
C ALA A 198 5.81 -14.96 2.69
N VAL A 199 6.03 -16.02 3.48
CA VAL A 199 7.05 -17.05 3.20
C VAL A 199 6.79 -17.73 1.86
N LYS A 200 5.53 -18.10 1.59
CA LYS A 200 5.14 -18.72 0.31
C LYS A 200 5.39 -17.79 -0.88
N PHE A 201 5.03 -16.50 -0.76
CA PHE A 201 5.31 -15.51 -1.81
C PHE A 201 6.80 -15.37 -2.06
N TRP A 202 7.62 -15.32 -1.00
CA TRP A 202 9.06 -15.23 -1.13
C TRP A 202 9.69 -16.45 -1.82
N GLN A 203 9.26 -17.65 -1.44
CA GLN A 203 9.84 -18.90 -1.96
C GLN A 203 9.40 -19.21 -3.39
N THR A 204 8.13 -18.96 -3.71
CA THR A 204 7.53 -19.47 -4.96
C THR A 204 7.20 -18.36 -5.96
N GLY A 205 6.99 -17.12 -5.49
CA GLY A 205 6.46 -16.03 -6.30
C GLY A 205 5.06 -16.30 -6.89
N GLN A 206 4.37 -17.37 -6.47
CA GLN A 206 3.07 -17.76 -6.99
C GLN A 206 2.01 -16.77 -6.52
N LYS A 207 1.12 -16.33 -7.42
CA LYS A 207 0.10 -15.28 -7.18
C LYS A 207 0.63 -13.88 -6.79
N LEU A 208 1.93 -13.72 -6.56
CA LEU A 208 2.55 -12.42 -6.38
C LEU A 208 2.54 -11.67 -7.71
N SER A 209 1.89 -10.50 -7.73
CA SER A 209 1.73 -9.71 -8.96
C SER A 209 3.08 -9.21 -9.50
N THR A 210 3.11 -8.92 -10.81
CA THR A 210 4.32 -8.36 -11.45
C THR A 210 4.73 -7.05 -10.79
N ASP A 211 3.77 -6.22 -10.38
CA ASP A 211 4.06 -4.94 -9.73
C ASP A 211 4.69 -5.15 -8.34
N ALA A 212 4.17 -6.08 -7.54
CA ALA A 212 4.77 -6.43 -6.25
C ALA A 212 6.19 -6.99 -6.41
N LYS A 213 6.44 -7.83 -7.43
CA LYS A 213 7.78 -8.35 -7.75
C LYS A 213 8.75 -7.24 -8.12
N VAL A 214 8.31 -6.28 -8.94
CA VAL A 214 9.13 -5.12 -9.31
C VAL A 214 9.48 -4.31 -8.07
N LEU A 215 8.50 -3.95 -7.26
CA LEU A 215 8.72 -3.13 -6.07
C LEU A 215 9.64 -3.84 -5.06
N LEU A 216 9.38 -5.11 -4.78
CA LEU A 216 10.22 -5.93 -3.90
C LEU A 216 11.65 -6.03 -4.43
N SER A 217 11.85 -6.22 -5.74
CA SER A 217 13.18 -6.22 -6.35
C SER A 217 13.89 -4.87 -6.24
N GLN A 218 13.18 -3.74 -6.33
CA GLN A 218 13.80 -2.43 -6.17
C GLN A 218 14.17 -2.16 -4.71
N LEU A 219 13.27 -2.44 -3.76
CA LEU A 219 13.51 -2.21 -2.34
C LEU A 219 14.62 -3.10 -1.78
N THR A 220 14.67 -4.38 -2.18
CA THR A 220 15.74 -5.29 -1.72
C THR A 220 17.14 -4.85 -2.14
N LYS A 221 17.31 -4.15 -3.27
CA LYS A 221 18.60 -3.56 -3.68
C LYS A 221 19.08 -2.43 -2.76
N LEU A 222 18.17 -1.88 -1.97
CA LEU A 222 18.43 -0.79 -1.03
C LEU A 222 18.65 -1.30 0.40
N ARG A 223 18.71 -2.62 0.61
CA ARG A 223 19.06 -3.19 1.90
C ARG A 223 20.58 -3.24 2.09
N PRO A 224 21.09 -3.05 3.33
CA PRO A 224 22.49 -3.30 3.64
C PRO A 224 22.84 -4.79 3.58
N LEU A 225 21.87 -5.66 3.92
CA LEU A 225 22.01 -7.11 3.89
C LEU A 225 20.85 -7.73 3.10
N PRO A 226 21.07 -8.80 2.33
CA PRO A 226 20.01 -9.50 1.63
C PRO A 226 18.85 -9.88 2.56
N LEU A 227 17.61 -9.74 2.10
CA LEU A 227 16.45 -10.25 2.83
C LEU A 227 16.47 -11.78 2.76
N THR A 228 16.28 -12.46 3.89
CA THR A 228 16.31 -13.92 3.97
C THR A 228 14.96 -14.51 4.36
N SER A 229 14.76 -15.79 4.07
CA SER A 229 13.58 -16.53 4.57
C SER A 229 13.53 -16.56 6.09
N PHE A 230 14.69 -16.49 6.76
CA PHE A 230 14.77 -16.38 8.22
C PHE A 230 14.18 -15.07 8.70
N ASP A 231 14.56 -13.94 8.09
CA ASP A 231 14.01 -12.63 8.43
C ASP A 231 12.49 -12.62 8.28
N ILE A 232 11.97 -13.15 7.16
CA ILE A 232 10.52 -13.16 6.89
C ILE A 232 9.77 -14.01 7.91
N SER A 233 10.34 -15.14 8.31
CA SER A 233 9.71 -16.04 9.29
C SER A 233 9.84 -15.58 10.74
N HIS A 234 10.68 -14.60 11.06
CA HIS A 234 10.95 -14.20 12.46
C HIS A 234 10.72 -12.71 12.76
N ASN A 235 10.21 -11.92 11.79
CA ASN A 235 9.94 -10.49 12.00
C ASN A 235 8.51 -10.15 12.43
N PHE A 236 7.66 -11.16 12.63
CA PHE A 236 6.33 -10.93 13.18
C PHE A 236 6.46 -10.70 14.68
N ILE A 237 6.08 -9.51 15.14
CA ILE A 237 6.08 -9.15 16.56
C ILE A 237 5.05 -10.03 17.25
N LYS A 238 5.50 -10.97 18.09
CA LYS A 238 4.59 -11.74 18.95
C LYS A 238 3.83 -10.77 19.85
N VAL A 239 2.54 -10.61 19.61
CA VAL A 239 1.64 -9.95 20.55
C VAL A 239 1.45 -10.92 21.72
N ASN A 240 2.17 -10.67 22.82
CA ASN A 240 1.95 -11.39 24.08
C ASN A 240 0.68 -10.92 24.76
#